data_AF-L7CIP2-F1
#
_entry.id   AF-L7CIP2-F1
#
_cell.length_a   1.000
_cell.length_b   1.000
_cell.length_c   1.000
_cell.angle_alpha   90.00
_cell.angle_beta   90.00
_cell.angle_gamma   90.00
#
_symmetry.space_group_name_H-M   'P 1'
#
loop_
_entity.id
_entity.type
_entity.pdbx_description
1 polymer ?
#
loop_
_entity_poly.entity_id
_entity_poly.type
_entity_poly.pdbx_seq_one_letter_code
_entity_poly.pdbx_strand_id
1 'polypeptide(L)'
;MAISGEVTLGGKPLPSAMIRFTPVKTEPGLHDSVTMISEGRFAFDSTNGPSPGEHHVIVTPLEPEMNEAVAAMQNGDRDPLNSRTIPARYRSTGQLKATIDAANVQPLTFELTKR
;
A
#
# COMPACT_ATOMS: atom_id res chain seq x y z
N MET A 1 -0.63 7.44 -14.26
CA MET A 1 -0.57 8.84 -13.77
C MET A 1 0.43 8.91 -12.61
N ALA A 2 1.32 9.91 -12.54
CA ALA A 2 2.28 9.96 -11.43
C ALA A 2 1.62 10.48 -10.14
N ILE A 3 1.60 9.68 -9.07
CA ILE A 3 1.20 10.10 -7.71
C ILE A 3 2.25 9.67 -6.71
N SER A 4 2.25 10.30 -5.55
CA SER A 4 3.01 9.83 -4.39
C SER A 4 2.17 9.98 -3.13
N GLY A 5 2.66 9.41 -2.04
CA GLY A 5 2.01 9.57 -0.76
C GLY A 5 2.72 8.87 0.37
N GLU A 6 2.11 8.96 1.54
CA GLU A 6 2.63 8.43 2.78
C GLU A 6 1.60 7.51 3.45
N VAL A 7 2.11 6.49 4.14
CA VAL A 7 1.35 5.49 4.88
C VAL A 7 1.96 5.34 6.26
N THR A 8 1.12 5.49 7.28
CA THR A 8 1.51 5.26 8.68
C THR A 8 0.70 4.11 9.27
N LEU A 9 1.25 3.44 10.28
CA LEU A 9 0.55 2.43 11.09
C LEU A 9 0.71 2.76 12.57
N GLY A 10 -0.39 3.17 13.20
CA GLY A 10 -0.39 3.60 14.60
C GLY A 10 0.50 4.83 14.83
N GLY A 11 0.48 5.78 13.90
CA GLY A 11 1.23 7.04 13.98
C GLY A 11 2.72 6.93 13.65
N LYS A 12 3.20 5.78 13.19
CA LYS A 12 4.59 5.59 12.72
C LYS A 12 4.60 5.29 11.23
N PRO A 13 5.60 5.75 10.45
CA PRO A 13 5.76 5.37 9.05
C PRO A 13 5.71 3.85 8.89
N LEU A 14 4.93 3.36 7.93
CA LEU A 14 4.82 1.93 7.66
C LEU A 14 6.14 1.44 7.03
N PRO A 15 6.93 0.57 7.67
CA PRO A 15 8.30 0.29 7.22
C PRO A 15 8.37 -0.25 5.79
N SER A 16 7.51 -1.21 5.47
CA SER A 16 7.44 -1.80 4.14
C SER A 16 6.11 -2.52 3.92
N ALA A 17 5.55 -2.41 2.72
CA ALA A 17 4.35 -3.14 2.28
C ALA A 17 4.16 -3.00 0.77
N MET A 18 3.22 -3.73 0.18
CA MET A 18 2.67 -3.39 -1.14
C MET A 18 1.40 -2.58 -0.97
N ILE A 19 1.22 -1.58 -1.84
CA ILE A 19 -0.02 -0.81 -1.96
C ILE A 19 -0.59 -0.98 -3.36
N ARG A 20 -1.88 -1.31 -3.42
CA ARG A 20 -2.65 -1.49 -4.65
C ARG A 20 -3.83 -0.54 -4.68
N PHE A 21 -3.98 0.12 -5.82
CA PHE A 21 -5.13 0.95 -6.16
C PHE A 21 -5.97 0.18 -7.17
N THR A 22 -7.17 -0.21 -6.76
CA THR A 22 -8.14 -0.92 -7.60
C THR A 22 -9.27 0.04 -7.96
N PRO A 23 -9.49 0.36 -9.25
CA PRO A 23 -10.60 1.21 -9.67
C PRO A 23 -11.95 0.68 -9.14
N VAL A 24 -12.79 1.56 -8.61
CA VAL A 24 -14.13 1.17 -8.13
C VAL A 24 -15.07 0.88 -9.31
N LYS A 25 -14.87 1.58 -10.42
CA LYS A 25 -15.60 1.33 -11.66
C LYS A 25 -14.95 0.21 -12.46
N THR A 26 -15.78 -0.58 -13.13
CA THR A 26 -15.33 -1.60 -14.07
C THR A 26 -15.58 -1.07 -15.49
N GLU A 27 -14.58 -0.44 -16.08
CA GLU A 27 -14.61 0.05 -17.45
C GLU A 27 -13.43 -0.54 -18.24
N PRO A 28 -13.58 -0.82 -19.55
CA PRO A 28 -12.49 -1.34 -20.36
C PRO A 28 -11.25 -0.42 -20.30
N GLY A 29 -10.10 -0.98 -19.97
CA GLY A 29 -8.82 -0.24 -19.87
C GLY A 29 -8.46 0.24 -18.46
N LEU A 30 -9.39 0.19 -17.50
CA LEU A 30 -9.08 0.38 -16.09
C LEU A 30 -8.35 -0.86 -15.55
N HIS A 31 -7.27 -0.64 -14.80
CA HIS A 31 -6.42 -1.69 -14.27
C HIS A 31 -5.96 -1.35 -12.86
N ASP A 32 -5.57 -2.38 -12.12
CA ASP A 32 -4.95 -2.20 -10.81
C ASP A 32 -3.56 -1.59 -10.98
N SER A 33 -3.24 -0.61 -10.12
CA SER A 33 -1.89 -0.06 -10.00
C SER A 33 -1.27 -0.51 -8.70
N VAL A 34 -0.08 -1.10 -8.75
CA VAL A 34 0.62 -1.65 -7.59
C VAL A 34 2.02 -1.06 -7.48
N THR A 35 2.42 -0.66 -6.28
CA THR A 35 3.80 -0.25 -5.98
C THR A 35 4.18 -0.67 -4.56
N MET A 36 5.45 -0.49 -4.21
CA MET A 36 5.97 -0.75 -2.87
C MET A 36 5.87 0.52 -2.01
N ILE A 37 5.48 0.33 -0.75
CA ILE A 37 5.70 1.27 0.34
C ILE A 37 7.08 0.96 0.94
N SER A 38 7.93 1.98 1.07
CA SER A 38 9.21 1.91 1.76
C SER A 38 9.36 3.10 2.68
N GLU A 39 9.70 2.86 3.95
CA GLU A 39 9.82 3.88 5.00
C GLU A 39 8.59 4.80 5.11
N GLY A 40 7.41 4.20 4.92
CA GLY A 40 6.11 4.87 4.97
C GLY A 40 5.80 5.70 3.74
N ARG A 41 6.58 5.63 2.65
CA ARG A 41 6.29 6.37 1.41
C ARG A 41 6.07 5.44 0.24
N PHE A 42 5.23 5.85 -0.69
CA PHE A 42 5.07 5.20 -1.98
C PHE A 42 5.06 6.23 -3.11
N ALA A 43 5.43 5.78 -4.30
CA ALA A 43 5.34 6.57 -5.50
C ALA A 43 4.97 5.69 -6.69
N PHE A 44 4.20 6.28 -7.58
CA PHE A 44 3.90 5.79 -8.90
C PHE A 44 4.42 6.80 -9.92
N ASP A 45 4.88 6.30 -11.05
CA ASP A 45 5.24 7.12 -12.20
C ASP A 45 4.07 7.23 -13.18
N SER A 46 4.29 7.96 -14.28
CA SER A 46 3.26 8.15 -15.31
C SER A 46 2.83 6.85 -15.98
N THR A 47 3.68 5.83 -16.00
CA THR A 47 3.49 4.56 -16.72
C THR A 47 2.72 3.52 -15.90
N ASN A 48 2.88 3.52 -14.58
CA ASN A 48 2.29 2.47 -13.71
C ASN A 48 1.27 2.99 -12.69
N GLY A 49 1.07 4.30 -12.59
CA GLY A 49 0.17 4.85 -11.59
C GLY A 49 -1.31 4.87 -12.00
N PRO A 50 -2.20 5.00 -11.00
CA PRO A 50 -3.63 4.79 -11.16
C PRO A 50 -4.25 5.75 -12.17
N SER A 51 -5.31 5.27 -12.81
CA SER A 51 -6.22 6.11 -13.60
C SER A 51 -6.89 7.18 -12.73
N PRO A 52 -7.34 8.31 -13.28
CA PRO A 52 -8.19 9.24 -12.55
C PRO A 52 -9.52 8.59 -12.12
N GLY A 53 -10.02 8.93 -10.93
CA GLY A 53 -11.29 8.40 -10.39
C GLY A 53 -11.18 7.80 -8.98
N GLU A 54 -12.27 7.19 -8.52
CA GLU A 54 -12.34 6.52 -7.20
C GLU A 54 -11.68 5.14 -7.26
N HIS A 55 -10.79 4.87 -6.31
CA HIS A 55 -10.08 3.61 -6.15
C HIS A 55 -10.26 3.07 -4.74
N HIS A 56 -10.40 1.76 -4.62
CA HIS A 56 -10.11 1.05 -3.37
C HIS A 56 -8.60 0.97 -3.18
N VAL A 57 -8.15 1.28 -1.97
CA VAL A 57 -6.73 1.18 -1.60
C VAL A 57 -6.55 -0.04 -0.72
N ILE A 58 -5.65 -0.92 -1.13
CA ILE A 58 -5.38 -2.19 -0.46
C ILE A 58 -3.90 -2.17 -0.09
N VAL A 59 -3.61 -2.40 1.19
CA VAL A 59 -2.24 -2.47 1.72
C VAL A 59 -2.00 -3.90 2.17
N THR A 60 -1.13 -4.60 1.46
CA THR A 60 -0.74 -5.98 1.78
C THR A 60 0.68 -6.02 2.31
N PRO A 61 0.95 -6.81 3.36
CA PRO A 61 2.32 -7.03 3.81
C PRO A 61 3.19 -7.65 2.70
N LEU A 62 4.50 -7.39 2.75
CA LEU A 62 5.46 -8.17 1.98
C LEU A 62 5.53 -9.58 2.58
N GLU A 63 5.45 -10.60 1.74
CA GLU A 63 5.76 -11.97 2.14
C GLU A 63 7.28 -12.12 2.15
N PRO A 64 7.88 -12.65 3.22
CA PRO A 64 9.32 -12.88 3.24
C PRO A 64 9.71 -13.93 2.23
N GLU A 65 10.82 -13.68 1.55
CA GLU A 65 11.53 -14.76 0.91
C GLU A 65 11.97 -15.77 1.99
N MET A 66 11.92 -17.06 1.67
CA MET A 66 12.18 -18.15 2.64
C MET A 66 13.48 -17.95 3.44
N ASN A 67 14.51 -17.39 2.80
CA ASN A 67 15.80 -17.13 3.42
C ASN A 67 15.76 -16.01 4.47
N GLU A 68 14.97 -14.97 4.24
CA GLU A 68 14.78 -13.86 5.18
C GLU A 68 13.94 -14.28 6.39
N ALA A 69 12.93 -15.13 6.17
CA ALA A 69 12.15 -15.73 7.25
C ALA A 69 13.02 -16.58 8.20
N VAL A 70 13.95 -17.37 7.65
CA VAL A 70 14.87 -18.21 8.43
C VAL A 70 15.87 -17.35 9.22
N ALA A 71 16.45 -16.33 8.59
CA ALA A 71 17.39 -15.42 9.27
C ALA A 71 16.75 -14.62 10.40
N ALA A 72 15.49 -14.19 10.21
CA ALA A 72 14.73 -13.49 11.24
C ALA A 72 14.38 -14.38 12.44
N MET A 73 13.97 -15.63 12.19
CA MET A 73 13.74 -16.61 13.25
C MET A 73 15.01 -16.89 14.06
N GLN A 74 16.18 -16.91 13.41
CA GLN A 74 17.48 -17.11 14.07
C GLN A 74 17.90 -15.92 14.92
N ASN A 75 17.53 -14.70 14.53
CA ASN A 75 17.79 -13.47 15.31
C ASN A 75 16.75 -13.20 16.41
N GLY A 76 15.74 -14.06 16.58
CA GLY A 76 14.67 -13.87 17.56
C GLY A 76 13.67 -12.77 17.20
N ASP A 77 13.70 -12.29 15.95
CA ASP A 77 12.73 -11.31 15.45
C ASP A 77 11.41 -12.01 15.11
N ARG A 78 10.33 -11.60 15.77
CA ARG A 78 9.02 -12.26 15.66
C ARG A 78 8.26 -11.89 14.39
N ASP A 79 8.65 -10.83 13.67
CA ASP A 79 7.92 -10.35 12.48
C ASP A 79 8.82 -9.47 11.60
N PRO A 80 9.86 -10.04 10.95
CA PRO A 80 10.92 -9.28 10.28
C PRO A 80 10.43 -8.35 9.16
N LEU A 81 9.31 -8.70 8.54
CA LEU A 81 8.74 -7.95 7.42
C LEU A 81 7.42 -7.26 7.77
N ASN A 82 7.13 -7.12 9.07
CA ASN A 82 5.88 -6.54 9.57
C ASN A 82 4.62 -7.23 9.00
N SER A 83 4.73 -8.47 8.51
CA SER A 83 3.67 -9.17 7.79
C SER A 83 2.42 -9.42 8.63
N ARG A 84 2.57 -9.45 9.96
CA ARG A 84 1.47 -9.62 10.92
C ARG A 84 0.94 -8.32 11.50
N THR A 85 1.54 -7.17 11.20
CA THR A 85 1.16 -5.89 11.83
C THR A 85 0.05 -5.12 11.13
N ILE A 86 -0.13 -5.28 9.82
CA ILE A 86 -1.17 -4.58 9.05
C ILE A 86 -2.52 -5.28 9.25
N PRO A 87 -3.57 -4.65 9.80
CA PRO A 87 -4.86 -5.33 10.00
C PRO A 87 -5.52 -5.83 8.71
N ALA A 88 -6.22 -6.96 8.81
CA ALA A 88 -6.85 -7.63 7.67
C ALA A 88 -7.84 -6.73 6.89
N ARG A 89 -8.53 -5.80 7.56
CA ARG A 89 -9.44 -4.84 6.91
C ARG A 89 -8.77 -3.97 5.84
N TYR A 90 -7.47 -3.69 5.98
CA TYR A 90 -6.72 -2.90 5.00
C TYR A 90 -6.18 -3.77 3.85
N ARG A 91 -6.25 -5.09 3.99
CA ARG A 91 -5.83 -6.08 2.99
C ARG A 91 -6.95 -6.46 2.02
N SER A 92 -8.11 -5.80 2.12
CA SER A 92 -9.29 -6.03 1.29
C SER A 92 -9.86 -4.70 0.79
N THR A 93 -10.66 -4.77 -0.28
CA THR A 93 -11.37 -3.60 -0.80
C THR A 93 -12.36 -3.04 0.23
N GLY A 94 -12.67 -1.75 0.12
CA GLY A 94 -13.74 -1.10 0.88
C GLY A 94 -13.30 -0.28 2.10
N GLN A 95 -12.22 -0.65 2.79
CA GLN A 95 -11.80 0.06 4.00
C GLN A 95 -11.10 1.39 3.71
N LEU A 96 -10.19 1.41 2.73
CA LEU A 96 -9.53 2.61 2.28
C LEU A 96 -10.00 2.95 0.87
N LYS A 97 -10.18 4.23 0.65
CA LYS A 97 -10.55 4.80 -0.65
C LYS A 97 -9.67 6.01 -0.93
N ALA A 98 -9.38 6.22 -2.20
CA ALA A 98 -8.72 7.41 -2.68
C ALA A 98 -9.39 7.87 -3.98
N THR A 99 -9.49 9.19 -4.13
CA THR A 99 -9.92 9.80 -5.38
C THR A 99 -8.69 10.39 -6.05
N ILE A 100 -8.38 9.91 -7.24
CA ILE A 100 -7.26 10.40 -8.04
C ILE A 100 -7.79 11.47 -9.00
N ASP A 101 -7.26 12.68 -8.88
CA ASP A 101 -7.59 13.80 -9.74
C ASP A 101 -6.38 14.18 -10.60
N ALA A 102 -6.53 14.09 -11.93
CA ALA A 102 -5.48 14.46 -12.87
C ALA A 102 -5.14 15.96 -12.85
N ALA A 103 -6.08 16.82 -12.46
CA ALA A 103 -5.88 18.25 -12.37
C ALA A 103 -5.23 18.68 -11.05
N ASN A 104 -5.26 17.84 -10.02
CA ASN A 104 -4.77 18.16 -8.68
C ASN A 104 -4.01 16.97 -8.06
N VAL A 105 -2.73 16.87 -8.43
CA VAL A 105 -1.84 15.80 -7.99
C VAL A 105 -1.18 16.18 -6.67
N GLN A 106 -1.89 15.96 -5.56
CA GLN A 106 -1.32 16.12 -4.22
C GLN A 106 -0.84 14.78 -3.65
N PRO A 107 0.17 14.80 -2.75
CA PRO A 107 0.54 13.61 -2.02
C PRO A 107 -0.65 13.05 -1.23
N LEU A 108 -0.90 11.76 -1.37
CA LEU A 108 -1.93 11.07 -0.61
C LEU A 108 -1.41 10.70 0.78
N THR A 109 -2.28 10.69 1.79
CA THR A 109 -1.91 10.26 3.15
C THR A 109 -2.88 9.18 3.62
N PHE A 110 -2.34 8.05 4.08
CA PHE A 110 -3.12 6.96 4.65
C PHE A 110 -2.66 6.63 6.06
N GLU A 111 -3.55 6.83 7.04
CA GLU A 111 -3.29 6.52 8.44
C GLU A 111 -3.97 5.19 8.83
N LEU A 112 -3.17 4.13 8.91
CA LEU A 112 -3.63 2.82 9.35
C LEU A 112 -3.63 2.76 10.88
N THR A 113 -4.63 2.13 11.46
CA THR A 113 -4.75 1.91 12.91
C THR A 113 -4.65 0.43 13.25
N LYS A 114 -4.27 0.07 14.48
CA LYS A 114 -4.07 -1.35 14.88
C LYS A 114 -5.33 -2.07 15.38
N ARG A 115 -6.39 -1.35 15.73
CA ARG A 115 -7.64 -1.89 16.30
C ARG A 115 -8.57 -2.33 15.21
#